data_AF-A0A1B1MJX6-F1
#
_entry.id   AF-A0A1B1MJX6-F1
#
_cell.length_a   1.000
_cell.length_b   1.000
_cell.length_c   1.000
_cell.angle_alpha   90.00
_cell.angle_beta   90.00
_cell.angle_gamma   90.00
#
_symmetry.space_group_name_H-M   'P 1'
#
loop_
_entity.id
_entity.type
_entity.pdbx_description
1 polymer ?
#
loop_
_entity_poly.entity_id
_entity_poly.type
_entity_poly.pdbx_seq_one_letter_code
_entity_poly.pdbx_strand_id
1 'polypeptide(L)'
;MGHGHHHHRHEHGHGHTHGPEEATALPAAFDTTVPDEALTPEQRSRRSLLRRAGLLGAGLAAGGVLGQATPAAATGGRRTHGFLWLAGDHHIHTQYSSDGKYRVVDQVRQGAKHGMDWLVITDHGSATHAKIGVEKVNPDIKEARTAYEDTLVFQGLEWNIPGAEHGTVFVHPGRNEVSVLKQFETDYDGSVKGASDSTPANEALAVAGLAFLGDQVRRRKVKDALMLANHPARRGVDSPHEIRAWRDATAASGRQIAVGFEGAPGHQAAGLPAPLGMARARGIYDNNPSANSFAGYPLESYRTWGGFDWMTATVGGLWDSLLAEGKPWWITANSDSHNVYADTAVRGPGGDFNANGRYEDPVYGGKIDITQGDYWPGQYSRTHVGADGFSYAAVMDGIRAGRVWVDHGQLVSGLDVRVLGGGRWATLGGALHVRKGTNVTLTVDVALAGGPNWAGFTPELARVDVIQGDVTGPVGDKDTFTAPTAKVVKSYEIDKPSGTVRLTYQLGRVDRPLYVRLRGTDGNRSGVGPMGAAVDPAGPAIDVVGDADPWRDLWFYSNPVWVLPS
;
A
#
# COMPACT_ATOMS: atom_id res chain seq x y z
N MET A 1 -63.92 -30.11 20.86
CA MET A 1 -62.71 -30.62 20.17
C MET A 1 -62.43 -29.58 19.10
N GLY A 2 -61.47 -28.65 19.15
CA GLY A 2 -60.12 -28.61 19.72
C GLY A 2 -59.29 -27.88 18.65
N HIS A 3 -58.55 -26.83 19.04
CA HIS A 3 -57.64 -25.97 18.26
C HIS A 3 -58.31 -24.81 17.48
N GLY A 4 -58.00 -23.52 17.63
CA GLY A 4 -56.92 -22.82 18.33
C GLY A 4 -56.02 -22.03 17.36
N HIS A 5 -55.90 -20.71 17.60
CA HIS A 5 -54.96 -19.71 17.03
C HIS A 5 -55.45 -18.94 15.78
N HIS A 6 -55.81 -17.65 15.87
CA HIS A 6 -55.11 -16.40 16.25
C HIS A 6 -54.57 -15.63 15.02
N HIS A 7 -55.27 -14.54 14.70
CA HIS A 7 -54.79 -13.45 13.85
C HIS A 7 -53.60 -12.73 14.51
N HIS A 8 -52.60 -12.31 13.75
CA HIS A 8 -52.04 -10.95 13.75
C HIS A 8 -51.22 -10.68 12.47
N ARG A 9 -51.54 -9.56 11.82
CA ARG A 9 -50.79 -8.92 10.72
C ARG A 9 -49.50 -8.31 11.27
N HIS A 10 -48.38 -8.45 10.55
CA HIS A 10 -47.36 -7.42 10.44
C HIS A 10 -46.67 -7.53 9.06
N GLU A 11 -46.98 -6.58 8.18
CA GLU A 11 -46.16 -6.27 7.00
C GLU A 11 -45.08 -5.26 7.44
N HIS A 12 -43.81 -5.59 7.23
CA HIS A 12 -42.72 -4.63 7.27
C HIS A 12 -42.12 -4.53 5.87
N GLY A 13 -42.56 -3.53 5.11
CA GLY A 13 -41.89 -3.10 3.89
C GLY A 13 -40.75 -2.15 4.25
N HIS A 14 -39.51 -2.60 4.08
CA HIS A 14 -38.35 -1.70 4.08
C HIS A 14 -38.05 -1.29 2.64
N GLY A 15 -38.59 -0.14 2.23
CA GLY A 15 -38.16 0.54 1.02
C GLY A 15 -36.88 1.32 1.31
N HIS A 16 -35.75 0.88 0.79
CA HIS A 16 -34.52 1.67 0.78
C HIS A 16 -34.45 2.48 -0.52
N THR A 17 -34.75 3.77 -0.41
CA THR A 17 -34.47 4.77 -1.45
C THR A 17 -32.99 5.15 -1.39
N HIS A 18 -32.23 4.79 -2.42
CA HIS A 18 -30.84 5.24 -2.58
C HIS A 18 -30.81 6.68 -3.10
N GLY A 19 -30.67 7.64 -2.20
CA GLY A 19 -30.24 9.02 -2.48
C GLY A 19 -28.71 9.16 -2.49
N PRO A 20 -28.17 10.34 -2.86
CA PRO A 20 -26.72 10.55 -2.97
C PRO A 20 -26.06 10.47 -1.58
N GLU A 21 -24.95 9.74 -1.51
CA GLU A 21 -24.19 9.38 -0.30
C GLU A 21 -23.92 10.60 0.61
N GLU A 22 -24.61 10.66 1.76
CA GLU A 22 -24.10 11.34 2.96
C GLU A 22 -22.79 10.65 3.39
N ALA A 23 -21.86 11.41 3.96
CA ALA A 23 -20.63 10.86 4.51
C ALA A 23 -20.97 9.69 5.45
N THR A 24 -20.43 8.50 5.17
CA THR A 24 -20.58 7.33 6.04
C THR A 24 -20.09 7.70 7.44
N ALA A 25 -20.89 7.38 8.46
CA ALA A 25 -20.49 7.56 9.85
C ALA A 25 -19.12 6.88 10.08
N LEU A 26 -18.28 7.49 10.90
CA LEU A 26 -16.98 6.89 11.24
C LEU A 26 -17.23 5.52 11.90
N PRO A 27 -16.38 4.51 11.61
CA PRO A 27 -16.50 3.21 12.26
C PRO A 27 -16.40 3.36 13.79
N ALA A 28 -17.05 2.47 14.54
CA ALA A 28 -17.21 2.63 15.98
C ALA A 28 -15.86 2.77 16.73
N ALA A 29 -14.80 2.10 16.25
CA ALA A 29 -13.46 2.24 16.79
C ALA A 29 -12.89 3.67 16.71
N PHE A 30 -13.29 4.47 15.71
CA PHE A 30 -12.88 5.87 15.50
C PHE A 30 -13.78 6.90 16.17
N ASP A 31 -15.04 6.53 16.45
CA ASP A 31 -16.01 7.44 17.05
C ASP A 31 -15.83 7.51 18.57
N THR A 32 -15.30 8.62 19.07
CA THR A 32 -15.07 8.83 20.51
C THR A 32 -16.36 8.95 21.34
N THR A 33 -17.53 9.03 20.69
CA THR A 33 -18.84 9.04 21.38
C THR A 33 -19.34 7.63 21.73
N VAL A 34 -18.83 6.58 21.06
CA VAL A 34 -19.16 5.19 21.38
C VAL A 34 -18.35 4.75 22.62
N PRO A 35 -18.94 4.25 23.71
CA PRO A 35 -18.20 3.82 24.90
C PRO A 35 -17.40 2.53 24.66
N ASP A 36 -16.29 2.33 25.38
CA ASP A 36 -15.38 1.19 25.18
C ASP A 36 -16.07 -0.16 25.45
N GLU A 37 -17.07 -0.20 26.33
CA GLU A 37 -17.85 -1.41 26.66
C GLU A 37 -18.78 -1.86 25.53
N ALA A 38 -19.13 -0.94 24.61
CA ALA A 38 -19.96 -1.24 23.44
C ALA A 38 -19.17 -1.78 22.26
N LEU A 39 -17.83 -1.81 22.36
CA LEU A 39 -16.95 -2.25 21.29
C LEU A 39 -16.62 -3.76 21.36
N THR A 40 -16.55 -4.41 20.19
CA THR A 40 -16.00 -5.77 20.10
C THR A 40 -14.53 -5.80 20.56
N PRO A 41 -13.95 -6.98 20.89
CA PRO A 41 -12.53 -7.09 21.22
C PRO A 41 -11.60 -6.49 20.15
N GLU A 42 -11.89 -6.72 18.87
CA GLU A 42 -11.14 -6.20 17.74
C GLU A 42 -11.24 -4.66 17.66
N GLN A 43 -12.46 -4.12 17.81
CA GLN A 43 -12.68 -2.68 17.83
C GLN A 43 -11.99 -1.99 19.00
N ARG A 44 -11.97 -2.62 20.19
CA ARG A 44 -11.22 -2.11 21.35
C ARG A 44 -9.72 -2.13 21.12
N SER A 45 -9.20 -3.21 20.56
CA SER A 45 -7.78 -3.30 20.18
C SER A 45 -7.40 -2.17 19.24
N ARG A 46 -8.22 -1.95 18.20
CA ARG A 46 -8.04 -0.87 17.23
C ARG A 46 -8.12 0.52 17.84
N ARG A 47 -9.13 0.79 18.67
CA ARG A 47 -9.24 2.07 19.38
C ARG A 47 -8.02 2.31 20.29
N SER A 48 -7.52 1.28 20.96
CA SER A 48 -6.30 1.37 21.77
C SER A 48 -5.08 1.72 20.92
N LEU A 49 -4.93 1.13 19.73
CA LEU A 49 -3.89 1.51 18.77
C LEU A 49 -4.02 2.98 18.34
N LEU A 50 -5.23 3.41 17.96
CA LEU A 50 -5.49 4.79 17.52
C LEU A 50 -5.27 5.82 18.65
N ARG A 51 -5.66 5.52 19.89
CA ARG A 51 -5.38 6.36 21.07
C ARG A 51 -3.88 6.47 21.32
N ARG A 52 -3.15 5.35 21.25
CA ARG A 52 -1.68 5.31 21.39
C ARG A 52 -0.97 6.12 20.31
N ALA A 53 -1.51 6.15 19.10
CA ALA A 53 -1.03 6.97 17.99
C ALA A 53 -1.36 8.47 18.12
N GLY A 54 -2.13 8.88 19.14
CA GLY A 54 -2.62 10.26 19.28
C GLY A 54 -3.70 10.65 18.26
N LEU A 55 -4.23 9.68 17.50
CA LEU A 55 -5.21 9.91 16.42
C LEU A 55 -6.65 10.08 16.92
N LEU A 56 -6.89 9.90 18.23
CA LEU A 56 -8.20 10.07 18.88
C LEU A 56 -8.19 11.12 20.01
N GLY A 57 -7.20 12.03 20.06
CA GLY A 57 -7.05 13.04 21.13
C GLY A 57 -6.77 14.47 20.66
N ALA A 58 -7.61 15.41 21.13
CA ALA A 58 -7.53 16.89 21.03
C ALA A 58 -7.49 17.53 19.63
N GLY A 59 -8.59 17.42 18.87
CA GLY A 59 -8.80 18.23 17.65
C GLY A 59 -10.19 18.19 16.98
N LEU A 60 -11.13 17.39 17.48
CA LEU A 60 -12.43 17.13 16.82
C LEU A 60 -13.66 17.75 17.51
N ALA A 61 -13.50 18.77 18.35
CA ALA A 61 -14.62 19.44 19.02
C ALA A 61 -14.91 20.85 18.47
N ALA A 62 -16.09 20.97 17.83
CA ALA A 62 -16.99 22.13 17.73
C ALA A 62 -16.76 23.27 16.70
N GLY A 63 -17.82 23.56 15.93
CA GLY A 63 -18.21 24.93 15.53
C GLY A 63 -18.51 25.17 14.05
N GLY A 64 -19.79 25.09 13.64
CA GLY A 64 -20.26 25.47 12.30
C GLY A 64 -20.43 26.98 12.09
N VAL A 65 -20.68 27.39 10.83
CA VAL A 65 -21.74 28.31 10.34
C VAL A 65 -21.65 28.43 8.80
N LEU A 66 -22.74 28.04 8.12
CA LEU A 66 -23.35 28.49 6.85
C LEU A 66 -22.50 29.21 5.76
N GLY A 67 -22.59 28.72 4.52
CA GLY A 67 -22.38 29.55 3.32
C GLY A 67 -22.09 28.83 1.99
N GLN A 68 -23.17 28.50 1.26
CA GLN A 68 -23.34 28.35 -0.21
C GLN A 68 -22.29 27.66 -1.12
N ALA A 69 -22.80 26.73 -1.93
CA ALA A 69 -22.11 25.96 -2.96
C ALA A 69 -21.93 26.71 -4.30
N THR A 70 -20.82 26.44 -4.98
CA THR A 70 -20.69 26.25 -6.45
C THR A 70 -19.34 25.57 -6.78
N PRO A 71 -19.19 24.87 -7.93
CA PRO A 71 -18.27 23.75 -8.08
C PRO A 71 -16.94 24.04 -8.80
N ALA A 72 -16.00 23.12 -8.58
CA ALA A 72 -14.89 22.67 -9.43
C ALA A 72 -13.52 23.40 -9.42
N ALA A 73 -12.50 22.56 -9.20
CA ALA A 73 -11.11 22.62 -9.67
C ALA A 73 -10.16 23.72 -9.12
N ALA A 74 -9.59 23.47 -7.94
CA ALA A 74 -8.21 23.80 -7.57
C ALA A 74 -7.85 23.11 -6.24
N THR A 75 -6.91 22.16 -6.24
CA THR A 75 -6.45 21.39 -5.06
C THR A 75 -5.54 22.20 -4.11
N GLY A 76 -5.85 23.47 -3.87
CA GLY A 76 -5.06 24.35 -3.02
C GLY A 76 -5.93 25.27 -2.16
N GLY A 77 -6.56 24.73 -1.11
CA GLY A 77 -7.38 25.51 -0.17
C GLY A 77 -7.44 24.88 1.22
N ARG A 78 -6.85 25.59 2.19
CA ARG A 78 -6.96 25.49 3.67
C ARG A 78 -7.94 24.42 4.19
N ARG A 79 -7.41 23.23 4.52
CA ARG A 79 -8.01 22.35 5.53
C ARG A 79 -7.35 22.64 6.88
N THR A 80 -8.15 22.94 7.89
CA THR A 80 -7.68 23.18 9.27
C THR A 80 -7.37 21.88 10.03
N HIS A 81 -7.85 20.71 9.56
CA HIS A 81 -7.87 19.45 10.34
C HIS A 81 -7.17 18.22 9.71
N GLY A 82 -6.36 18.34 8.66
CA GLY A 82 -5.56 17.21 8.13
C GLY A 82 -6.38 16.13 7.38
N PHE A 83 -5.83 14.91 7.29
CA PHE A 83 -6.46 13.71 6.70
C PHE A 83 -6.71 12.64 7.77
N LEU A 84 -7.67 11.75 7.52
CA LEU A 84 -7.80 10.49 8.25
C LEU A 84 -6.78 9.50 7.69
N TRP A 85 -5.79 9.12 8.48
CA TRP A 85 -4.79 8.13 8.06
C TRP A 85 -5.31 6.71 8.28
N LEU A 86 -5.46 5.97 7.18
CA LEU A 86 -5.99 4.61 7.16
C LEU A 86 -4.90 3.61 6.78
N ALA A 87 -4.55 2.72 7.69
CA ALA A 87 -3.61 1.64 7.46
C ALA A 87 -4.26 0.51 6.65
N GLY A 88 -3.51 -0.12 5.75
CA GLY A 88 -4.02 -1.25 5.00
C GLY A 88 -2.95 -2.02 4.25
N ASP A 89 -3.44 -3.00 3.52
CA ASP A 89 -2.66 -4.00 2.79
C ASP A 89 -3.40 -4.34 1.49
N HIS A 90 -2.67 -4.36 0.38
CA HIS A 90 -3.27 -4.49 -0.94
C HIS A 90 -2.91 -5.79 -1.67
N HIS A 91 -2.17 -6.71 -1.04
CA HIS A 91 -1.68 -7.91 -1.70
C HIS A 91 -1.79 -9.11 -0.74
N ILE A 92 -2.91 -9.82 -0.85
CA ILE A 92 -3.32 -10.86 0.12
C ILE A 92 -3.98 -12.00 -0.64
N HIS A 93 -3.57 -13.21 -0.29
CA HIS A 93 -4.03 -14.44 -0.93
C HIS A 93 -4.84 -15.32 0.00
N THR A 94 -5.69 -16.12 -0.61
CA THR A 94 -6.62 -17.00 0.09
C THR A 94 -6.58 -18.39 -0.52
N GLN A 95 -7.43 -19.28 -0.03
CA GLN A 95 -7.62 -20.61 -0.60
C GLN A 95 -8.15 -20.59 -2.04
N TYR A 96 -8.54 -19.43 -2.57
CA TYR A 96 -8.89 -19.22 -3.99
C TYR A 96 -7.66 -18.93 -4.86
N SER A 97 -6.47 -18.82 -4.27
CA SER A 97 -5.17 -18.80 -4.96
C SER A 97 -4.52 -20.19 -4.97
N SER A 98 -3.67 -20.47 -5.97
CA SER A 98 -2.97 -21.76 -6.10
C SER A 98 -1.93 -22.03 -4.99
N ASP A 99 -1.49 -20.99 -4.32
CA ASP A 99 -0.45 -20.96 -3.28
C ASP A 99 -0.98 -20.52 -1.91
N GLY A 100 -2.15 -19.89 -1.84
CA GLY A 100 -2.81 -19.56 -0.57
C GLY A 100 -3.49 -20.76 0.11
N LYS A 101 -3.82 -20.61 1.40
CA LYS A 101 -4.55 -21.62 2.18
C LYS A 101 -5.61 -21.07 3.12
N TYR A 102 -5.62 -19.77 3.39
CA TYR A 102 -6.53 -19.17 4.37
C TYR A 102 -7.86 -18.77 3.74
N ARG A 103 -8.95 -18.78 4.50
CA ARG A 103 -10.23 -18.23 4.02
C ARG A 103 -10.13 -16.71 3.97
N VAL A 104 -10.98 -16.07 3.16
CA VAL A 104 -11.12 -14.60 3.14
C VAL A 104 -11.34 -14.06 4.56
N VAL A 105 -12.24 -14.69 5.32
CA VAL A 105 -12.55 -14.26 6.69
C VAL A 105 -11.36 -14.39 7.65
N ASP A 106 -10.47 -15.37 7.45
CA ASP A 106 -9.28 -15.53 8.29
C ASP A 106 -8.30 -14.38 8.06
N GLN A 107 -8.07 -14.02 6.79
CA GLN A 107 -7.22 -12.89 6.42
C GLN A 107 -7.78 -11.56 6.94
N VAL A 108 -9.08 -11.31 6.73
CA VAL A 108 -9.73 -10.07 7.17
C VAL A 108 -9.73 -9.95 8.70
N ARG A 109 -10.01 -11.05 9.41
CA ARG A 109 -9.91 -11.09 10.87
C ARG A 109 -8.52 -10.73 11.37
N GLN A 110 -7.48 -11.31 10.78
CA GLN A 110 -6.10 -11.05 11.21
C GLN A 110 -5.70 -9.61 10.87
N GLY A 111 -6.04 -9.11 9.68
CA GLY A 111 -5.84 -7.71 9.33
C GLY A 111 -6.53 -6.75 10.31
N ALA A 112 -7.81 -6.98 10.62
CA ALA A 112 -8.54 -6.18 11.60
C ALA A 112 -7.90 -6.22 13.00
N LYS A 113 -7.47 -7.40 13.45
CA LYS A 113 -6.73 -7.58 14.71
C LYS A 113 -5.42 -6.79 14.72
N HIS A 114 -4.71 -6.73 13.59
CA HIS A 114 -3.47 -5.99 13.43
C HIS A 114 -3.66 -4.49 13.11
N GLY A 115 -4.91 -4.00 13.13
CA GLY A 115 -5.24 -2.59 12.98
C GLY A 115 -5.37 -2.12 11.53
N MET A 116 -5.63 -3.03 10.58
CA MET A 116 -5.89 -2.65 9.18
C MET A 116 -7.31 -2.12 9.02
N ASP A 117 -7.37 -0.95 8.39
CA ASP A 117 -8.59 -0.22 8.07
C ASP A 117 -9.15 -0.59 6.70
N TRP A 118 -8.29 -1.06 5.80
CA TRP A 118 -8.66 -1.55 4.48
C TRP A 118 -7.75 -2.71 4.04
N LEU A 119 -8.30 -3.62 3.25
CA LEU A 119 -7.62 -4.81 2.74
C LEU A 119 -8.04 -5.05 1.29
N VAL A 120 -7.14 -5.54 0.44
CA VAL A 120 -7.47 -6.03 -0.91
C VAL A 120 -7.16 -7.52 -0.97
N ILE A 121 -8.16 -8.33 -1.32
CA ILE A 121 -7.96 -9.76 -1.61
C ILE A 121 -7.60 -9.89 -3.09
N THR A 122 -6.43 -10.46 -3.37
CA THR A 122 -5.78 -10.49 -4.69
C THR A 122 -5.21 -11.86 -5.01
N ASP A 123 -6.06 -12.89 -4.99
CA ASP A 123 -5.65 -14.24 -5.39
C ASP A 123 -4.95 -14.25 -6.77
N HIS A 124 -3.99 -15.16 -6.96
CA HIS A 124 -3.19 -15.23 -8.19
C HIS A 124 -4.03 -15.48 -9.45
N GLY A 125 -3.77 -14.67 -10.47
CA GLY A 125 -4.28 -14.91 -11.82
C GLY A 125 -3.84 -16.27 -12.38
N SER A 126 -4.77 -17.04 -12.91
CA SER A 126 -4.50 -18.33 -13.55
C SER A 126 -5.65 -18.76 -14.46
N ALA A 127 -5.42 -19.71 -15.37
CA ALA A 127 -6.49 -20.24 -16.22
C ALA A 127 -7.69 -20.78 -15.40
N THR A 128 -7.40 -21.41 -14.25
CA THR A 128 -8.43 -21.92 -13.32
C THR A 128 -9.13 -20.78 -12.59
N HIS A 129 -8.39 -19.79 -12.10
CA HIS A 129 -8.94 -18.64 -11.38
C HIS A 129 -9.83 -17.77 -12.28
N ALA A 130 -9.38 -17.44 -13.49
CA ALA A 130 -10.15 -16.72 -14.50
C ALA A 130 -11.47 -17.42 -14.85
N LYS A 131 -11.44 -18.76 -14.92
CA LYS A 131 -12.62 -19.58 -15.25
C LYS A 131 -13.61 -19.67 -14.09
N ILE A 132 -13.13 -19.79 -12.86
CA ILE A 132 -13.93 -20.21 -11.69
C ILE A 132 -13.69 -19.32 -10.45
N GLY A 133 -12.43 -19.04 -10.10
CA GLY A 133 -12.02 -18.41 -8.84
C GLY A 133 -12.61 -17.02 -8.59
N VAL A 134 -12.54 -16.10 -9.58
CA VAL A 134 -13.01 -14.70 -9.43
C VAL A 134 -14.46 -14.61 -8.96
N GLU A 135 -15.32 -15.49 -9.45
CA GLU A 135 -16.74 -15.53 -9.08
C GLU A 135 -16.95 -16.20 -7.72
N LYS A 136 -16.15 -17.22 -7.39
CA LYS A 136 -16.29 -17.98 -6.14
C LYS A 136 -15.79 -17.24 -4.91
N VAL A 137 -14.80 -16.35 -5.04
CA VAL A 137 -14.28 -15.58 -3.90
C VAL A 137 -15.22 -14.44 -3.48
N ASN A 138 -16.03 -13.89 -4.40
CA ASN A 138 -16.86 -12.71 -4.13
C ASN A 138 -17.92 -12.90 -3.02
N PRO A 139 -18.65 -14.04 -2.93
CA PRO A 139 -19.53 -14.31 -1.79
C PRO A 139 -18.81 -14.20 -0.43
N ASP A 140 -17.62 -14.79 -0.30
CA ASP A 140 -16.84 -14.76 0.94
C ASP A 140 -16.33 -13.35 1.26
N ILE A 141 -16.00 -12.56 0.22
CA ILE A 141 -15.68 -11.13 0.38
C ILE A 141 -16.88 -10.34 0.90
N LYS A 142 -18.09 -10.59 0.37
CA LYS A 142 -19.31 -9.92 0.85
C LYS A 142 -19.64 -10.31 2.29
N GLU A 143 -19.45 -11.57 2.65
CA GLU A 143 -19.58 -12.02 4.03
C GLU A 143 -18.58 -11.31 4.93
N ALA A 144 -17.30 -11.24 4.54
CA ALA A 144 -16.27 -10.55 5.32
C ALA A 144 -16.55 -9.04 5.48
N ARG A 145 -17.07 -8.36 4.44
CA ARG A 145 -17.53 -6.95 4.54
C ARG A 145 -18.63 -6.77 5.59
N THR A 146 -19.50 -7.75 5.73
CA THR A 146 -20.60 -7.74 6.71
C THR A 146 -20.08 -8.08 8.12
N ALA A 147 -19.16 -9.03 8.23
CA ALA A 147 -18.61 -9.47 9.51
C ALA A 147 -17.62 -8.46 10.13
N TYR A 148 -16.97 -7.64 9.30
CA TYR A 148 -15.95 -6.67 9.70
C TYR A 148 -16.27 -5.28 9.13
N GLU A 149 -17.38 -4.67 9.55
CA GLU A 149 -17.86 -3.37 9.03
C GLU A 149 -16.84 -2.23 9.22
N ASP A 150 -15.96 -2.36 10.22
CA ASP A 150 -14.89 -1.39 10.46
C ASP A 150 -13.68 -1.60 9.53
N THR A 151 -13.63 -2.61 8.67
CA THR A 151 -12.51 -2.87 7.75
C THR A 151 -13.00 -2.94 6.30
N LEU A 152 -12.55 -2.02 5.46
CA LEU A 152 -12.93 -1.96 4.05
C LEU A 152 -12.27 -3.08 3.25
N VAL A 153 -13.03 -4.10 2.85
CA VAL A 153 -12.49 -5.22 2.05
C VAL A 153 -12.78 -5.01 0.56
N PHE A 154 -11.74 -4.85 -0.25
CA PHE A 154 -11.79 -4.80 -1.71
C PHE A 154 -11.61 -6.20 -2.31
N GLN A 155 -12.22 -6.45 -3.47
CA GLN A 155 -11.84 -7.56 -4.34
C GLN A 155 -10.88 -7.03 -5.41
N GLY A 156 -9.79 -7.75 -5.61
CA GLY A 156 -8.81 -7.52 -6.66
C GLY A 156 -8.34 -8.82 -7.28
N LEU A 157 -7.16 -8.76 -7.87
CA LEU A 157 -6.45 -9.81 -8.58
C LEU A 157 -4.96 -9.51 -8.46
N GLU A 158 -4.13 -10.52 -8.18
CA GLU A 158 -2.71 -10.42 -8.52
C GLU A 158 -2.55 -10.74 -10.00
N TRP A 159 -2.43 -9.68 -10.78
CA TRP A 159 -2.28 -9.73 -12.21
C TRP A 159 -0.87 -10.19 -12.56
N ASN A 160 -0.74 -11.26 -13.33
CA ASN A 160 0.52 -11.56 -14.01
C ASN A 160 0.69 -10.53 -15.12
N ILE A 161 1.54 -9.51 -14.93
CA ILE A 161 1.68 -8.44 -15.92
C ILE A 161 2.32 -9.05 -17.17
N PRO A 162 1.71 -8.93 -18.36
CA PRO A 162 2.34 -9.39 -19.59
C PRO A 162 3.73 -8.76 -19.79
N GLY A 163 4.73 -9.59 -19.99
CA GLY A 163 6.14 -9.20 -20.17
C GLY A 163 6.90 -8.84 -18.89
N ALA A 164 6.21 -8.77 -17.74
CA ALA A 164 6.75 -8.26 -16.49
C ALA A 164 6.48 -9.24 -15.32
N GLU A 165 6.62 -8.78 -14.09
CA GLU A 165 6.32 -9.58 -12.91
C GLU A 165 4.81 -9.58 -12.58
N HIS A 166 4.40 -9.14 -11.40
CA HIS A 166 2.99 -9.13 -11.01
C HIS A 166 2.54 -7.72 -10.62
N GLY A 167 1.24 -7.53 -10.51
CA GLY A 167 0.67 -6.29 -10.01
C GLY A 167 -0.66 -6.51 -9.33
N THR A 168 -0.86 -5.79 -8.24
CA THR A 168 -2.16 -5.65 -7.60
C THR A 168 -3.09 -4.88 -8.54
N VAL A 169 -4.21 -5.48 -8.95
CA VAL A 169 -5.30 -4.80 -9.63
C VAL A 169 -6.57 -4.91 -8.79
N PHE A 170 -7.23 -3.78 -8.50
CA PHE A 170 -8.51 -3.81 -7.80
C PHE A 170 -9.43 -2.68 -8.25
N VAL A 171 -10.72 -2.88 -8.04
CA VAL A 171 -11.78 -1.97 -8.44
C VAL A 171 -12.59 -1.51 -7.25
N HIS A 172 -13.21 -0.34 -7.37
CA HIS A 172 -14.18 0.10 -6.38
C HIS A 172 -15.32 -0.93 -6.29
N PRO A 173 -15.70 -1.38 -5.07
CA PRO A 173 -16.79 -2.34 -4.90
C PRO A 173 -18.10 -1.86 -5.52
N GLY A 174 -18.83 -2.79 -6.13
CA GLY A 174 -20.11 -2.48 -6.76
C GLY A 174 -20.62 -3.61 -7.64
N ARG A 175 -21.77 -3.39 -8.27
CA ARG A 175 -22.49 -4.43 -9.03
C ARG A 175 -21.69 -5.11 -10.16
N ASN A 176 -20.63 -4.47 -10.65
CA ASN A 176 -19.82 -4.97 -11.77
C ASN A 176 -18.39 -5.36 -11.35
N GLU A 177 -18.04 -5.34 -10.05
CA GLU A 177 -16.66 -5.61 -9.59
C GLU A 177 -16.14 -6.95 -10.13
N VAL A 178 -16.93 -8.02 -9.98
CA VAL A 178 -16.61 -9.37 -10.45
C VAL A 178 -16.49 -9.42 -11.97
N SER A 179 -17.46 -8.86 -12.70
CA SER A 179 -17.48 -8.93 -14.17
C SER A 179 -16.30 -8.21 -14.81
N VAL A 180 -15.87 -7.08 -14.23
CA VAL A 180 -14.73 -6.31 -14.74
C VAL A 180 -13.42 -7.04 -14.44
N LEU A 181 -13.24 -7.54 -13.21
CA LEU A 181 -12.03 -8.30 -12.83
C LEU A 181 -11.90 -9.59 -13.65
N LYS A 182 -13.00 -10.35 -13.82
CA LYS A 182 -13.00 -11.57 -14.63
C LYS A 182 -12.64 -11.32 -16.09
N GLN A 183 -13.21 -10.26 -16.68
CA GLN A 183 -12.86 -9.88 -18.04
C GLN A 183 -11.40 -9.45 -18.15
N PHE A 184 -10.93 -8.63 -17.20
CA PHE A 184 -9.54 -8.19 -17.16
C PHE A 184 -8.55 -9.37 -17.12
N GLU A 185 -8.77 -10.32 -16.21
CA GLU A 185 -7.93 -11.51 -16.09
C GLU A 185 -7.96 -12.36 -17.37
N THR A 186 -9.15 -12.60 -17.94
CA THR A 186 -9.30 -13.42 -19.15
C THR A 186 -8.59 -12.82 -20.36
N ASP A 187 -8.66 -11.49 -20.52
CA ASP A 187 -8.21 -10.81 -21.73
C ASP A 187 -6.75 -10.35 -21.64
N TYR A 188 -6.24 -10.06 -20.43
CA TYR A 188 -4.97 -9.34 -20.22
C TYR A 188 -4.01 -9.98 -19.23
N ASP A 189 -4.33 -11.10 -18.56
CA ASP A 189 -3.38 -11.76 -17.65
C ASP A 189 -2.28 -12.53 -18.40
N GLY A 190 -1.03 -12.29 -18.04
CA GLY A 190 0.15 -12.88 -18.69
C GLY A 190 0.18 -14.40 -18.64
N SER A 191 -0.26 -15.03 -17.55
CA SER A 191 -0.33 -16.49 -17.44
C SER A 191 -1.45 -17.05 -18.31
N VAL A 192 -2.63 -16.42 -18.29
CA VAL A 192 -3.78 -16.82 -19.10
C VAL A 192 -3.51 -16.66 -20.60
N LYS A 193 -2.75 -15.63 -20.99
CA LYS A 193 -2.42 -15.32 -22.39
C LYS A 193 -1.13 -15.97 -22.88
N GLY A 194 -0.34 -16.60 -22.01
CA GLY A 194 0.98 -17.11 -22.36
C GLY A 194 1.96 -15.99 -22.77
N ALA A 195 1.89 -14.86 -22.06
CA ALA A 195 2.55 -13.60 -22.40
C ALA A 195 3.59 -13.19 -21.34
N SER A 196 4.32 -14.15 -20.74
CA SER A 196 5.30 -13.88 -19.68
C SER A 196 6.67 -13.43 -20.19
N ASP A 197 6.98 -13.61 -21.47
CA ASP A 197 8.28 -13.22 -22.03
C ASP A 197 8.37 -11.70 -22.25
N SER A 198 9.54 -11.12 -21.96
CA SER A 198 9.79 -9.69 -22.19
C SER A 198 9.89 -9.43 -23.70
N THR A 199 8.78 -9.03 -24.30
CA THR A 199 8.67 -8.72 -25.73
C THR A 199 7.81 -7.48 -25.92
N PRO A 200 8.04 -6.68 -26.98
CA PRO A 200 7.23 -5.49 -27.25
C PRO A 200 5.73 -5.77 -27.39
N ALA A 201 5.36 -6.98 -27.84
CA ALA A 201 3.96 -7.40 -27.97
C ALA A 201 3.30 -7.61 -26.59
N ASN A 202 4.03 -8.21 -25.65
CA ASN A 202 3.53 -8.45 -24.30
C ASN A 202 3.49 -7.14 -23.49
N GLU A 203 4.51 -6.28 -23.61
CA GLU A 203 4.48 -4.94 -23.03
C GLU A 203 3.26 -4.12 -23.51
N ALA A 204 2.96 -4.19 -24.80
CA ALA A 204 1.78 -3.54 -25.37
C ALA A 204 0.47 -4.15 -24.84
N LEU A 205 0.42 -5.45 -24.55
CA LEU A 205 -0.72 -6.11 -23.93
C LEU A 205 -0.95 -5.61 -22.49
N ALA A 206 0.12 -5.38 -21.72
CA ALA A 206 0.01 -4.77 -20.40
C ALA A 206 -0.59 -3.36 -20.46
N VAL A 207 -0.10 -2.51 -21.38
CA VAL A 207 -0.67 -1.18 -21.62
C VAL A 207 -2.14 -1.25 -22.05
N ALA A 208 -2.51 -2.24 -22.88
CA ALA A 208 -3.89 -2.44 -23.29
C ALA A 208 -4.81 -2.84 -22.12
N GLY A 209 -4.33 -3.65 -21.19
CA GLY A 209 -5.06 -3.98 -19.96
C GLY A 209 -5.34 -2.75 -19.09
N LEU A 210 -4.34 -1.90 -18.89
CA LEU A 210 -4.52 -0.63 -18.16
C LEU A 210 -5.50 0.31 -18.87
N ALA A 211 -5.43 0.39 -20.21
CA ALA A 211 -6.39 1.15 -21.01
C ALA A 211 -7.82 0.60 -20.89
N PHE A 212 -7.99 -0.73 -20.83
CA PHE A 212 -9.29 -1.36 -20.58
C PHE A 212 -9.86 -0.94 -19.22
N LEU A 213 -9.08 -1.00 -18.13
CA LEU A 213 -9.53 -0.55 -16.81
C LEU A 213 -9.91 0.93 -16.83
N GLY A 214 -9.11 1.78 -17.47
CA GLY A 214 -9.41 3.19 -17.66
C GLY A 214 -10.74 3.42 -18.41
N ASP A 215 -11.02 2.60 -19.42
CA ASP A 215 -12.30 2.63 -20.15
C ASP A 215 -13.49 2.18 -19.28
N GLN A 216 -13.32 1.17 -18.41
CA GLN A 216 -14.37 0.74 -17.47
C GLN A 216 -14.74 1.86 -16.48
N VAL A 217 -13.75 2.60 -15.99
CA VAL A 217 -13.97 3.76 -15.12
C VAL A 217 -14.65 4.89 -15.90
N ARG A 218 -14.13 5.24 -17.09
CA ARG A 218 -14.69 6.29 -17.95
C ARG A 218 -16.15 6.04 -18.32
N ARG A 219 -16.51 4.79 -18.61
CA ARG A 219 -17.88 4.35 -18.91
C ARG A 219 -18.75 4.15 -17.66
N ARG A 220 -18.22 4.42 -16.47
CA ARG A 220 -18.89 4.26 -15.17
C ARG A 220 -19.41 2.83 -14.93
N LYS A 221 -18.71 1.84 -15.48
CA LYS A 221 -18.99 0.42 -15.20
C LYS A 221 -18.55 0.09 -13.77
N VAL A 222 -17.39 0.60 -13.37
CA VAL A 222 -16.95 0.68 -11.97
C VAL A 222 -16.70 2.15 -11.63
N LYS A 223 -16.79 2.52 -10.34
CA LYS A 223 -16.55 3.91 -9.90
C LYS A 223 -15.06 4.27 -10.05
N ASP A 224 -14.16 3.32 -9.80
CA ASP A 224 -12.71 3.53 -9.91
C ASP A 224 -11.95 2.20 -10.03
N ALA A 225 -10.68 2.26 -10.45
CA ALA A 225 -9.78 1.11 -10.51
C ALA A 225 -8.32 1.55 -10.27
N LEU A 226 -7.52 0.68 -9.68
CA LEU A 226 -6.11 0.91 -9.35
C LEU A 226 -5.25 -0.26 -9.77
N MET A 227 -4.02 0.05 -10.18
CA MET A 227 -2.94 -0.92 -10.37
C MET A 227 -1.67 -0.45 -9.64
N LEU A 228 -1.04 -1.36 -8.90
CA LEU A 228 0.30 -1.19 -8.34
C LEU A 228 1.15 -2.40 -8.73
N ALA A 229 2.36 -2.20 -9.26
CA ALA A 229 3.26 -3.32 -9.54
C ALA A 229 3.75 -3.93 -8.22
N ASN A 230 3.82 -5.25 -8.15
CA ASN A 230 4.31 -5.99 -6.99
C ASN A 230 5.74 -6.47 -7.27
N HIS A 231 6.54 -6.58 -6.21
CA HIS A 231 7.92 -7.07 -6.19
C HIS A 231 8.78 -6.68 -7.40
N PRO A 232 8.86 -5.38 -7.75
CA PRO A 232 9.28 -4.92 -9.07
C PRO A 232 10.74 -5.24 -9.43
N ALA A 233 11.66 -5.27 -8.47
CA ALA A 233 13.05 -5.62 -8.73
C ALA A 233 13.36 -7.12 -8.53
N ARG A 234 12.42 -7.91 -8.00
CA ARG A 234 12.69 -9.29 -7.56
C ARG A 234 13.28 -10.14 -8.67
N ARG A 235 12.69 -10.09 -9.87
CA ARG A 235 13.23 -10.77 -11.07
C ARG A 235 13.96 -9.85 -12.04
N GLY A 236 13.98 -8.55 -11.75
CA GLY A 236 14.57 -7.52 -12.60
C GLY A 236 13.94 -7.44 -14.00
N VAL A 237 12.70 -7.92 -14.17
CA VAL A 237 11.99 -7.94 -15.45
C VAL A 237 11.22 -6.64 -15.71
N ASP A 238 10.83 -5.92 -14.66
CA ASP A 238 10.14 -4.65 -14.79
C ASP A 238 11.12 -3.55 -15.19
N SER A 239 11.21 -3.25 -16.49
CA SER A 239 12.15 -2.27 -17.03
C SER A 239 11.69 -0.82 -16.76
N PRO A 240 12.62 0.17 -16.78
CA PRO A 240 12.24 1.57 -16.55
C PRO A 240 11.29 2.13 -17.61
N HIS A 241 11.41 1.70 -18.87
CA HIS A 241 10.51 2.14 -19.93
C HIS A 241 9.12 1.54 -19.81
N GLU A 242 8.98 0.28 -19.37
CA GLU A 242 7.69 -0.36 -19.10
C GLU A 242 6.96 0.33 -17.94
N ILE A 243 7.66 0.59 -16.82
CA ILE A 243 7.09 1.31 -15.68
C ILE A 243 6.55 2.68 -16.11
N ARG A 244 7.29 3.42 -16.95
CA ARG A 244 6.83 4.68 -17.54
C ARG A 244 5.64 4.49 -18.47
N ALA A 245 5.63 3.43 -19.27
CA ALA A 245 4.52 3.10 -20.16
C ALA A 245 3.25 2.82 -19.34
N TRP A 246 3.34 2.08 -18.23
CA TRP A 246 2.21 1.84 -17.33
C TRP A 246 1.69 3.12 -16.70
N ARG A 247 2.58 3.94 -16.13
CA ARG A 247 2.25 5.26 -15.57
C ARG A 247 1.49 6.13 -16.57
N ASP A 248 1.95 6.16 -17.81
CA ASP A 248 1.42 7.04 -18.84
C ASP A 248 0.24 6.43 -19.63
N ALA A 249 -0.05 5.12 -19.48
CA ALA A 249 -1.04 4.37 -20.26
C ALA A 249 -2.45 4.97 -20.26
N THR A 250 -2.83 5.64 -19.18
CA THR A 250 -4.18 6.15 -18.95
C THR A 250 -4.24 7.67 -18.84
N ALA A 251 -3.16 8.37 -19.20
CA ALA A 251 -3.06 9.83 -19.12
C ALA A 251 -4.20 10.54 -19.89
N ALA A 252 -4.57 10.03 -21.07
CA ALA A 252 -5.65 10.58 -21.89
C ALA A 252 -7.05 10.49 -21.25
N SER A 253 -7.25 9.58 -20.29
CA SER A 253 -8.53 9.40 -19.61
C SER A 253 -8.74 10.39 -18.45
N GLY A 254 -7.69 11.11 -18.03
CA GLY A 254 -7.73 12.00 -16.86
C GLY A 254 -7.80 11.27 -15.52
N ARG A 255 -7.85 9.93 -15.50
CA ARG A 255 -7.85 9.09 -14.30
C ARG A 255 -6.78 8.01 -14.45
N GLN A 256 -5.61 8.29 -13.89
CA GLN A 256 -4.48 7.34 -13.87
C GLN A 256 -4.94 6.00 -13.30
N ILE A 257 -4.52 4.85 -13.83
CA ILE A 257 -4.85 3.52 -13.26
C ILE A 257 -3.65 2.93 -12.54
N ALA A 258 -2.50 2.82 -13.23
CA ALA A 258 -1.23 2.43 -12.63
C ALA A 258 -0.64 3.62 -11.86
N VAL A 259 -0.58 3.50 -10.54
CA VAL A 259 -0.25 4.62 -9.64
C VAL A 259 1.09 4.48 -8.94
N GLY A 260 1.70 3.30 -8.97
CA GLY A 260 2.91 3.04 -8.20
C GLY A 260 3.34 1.59 -8.22
N PHE A 261 4.25 1.27 -7.32
CA PHE A 261 4.67 -0.09 -7.05
C PHE A 261 4.81 -0.34 -5.55
N GLU A 262 4.93 -1.61 -5.20
CA GLU A 262 5.39 -2.05 -3.91
C GLU A 262 6.83 -1.58 -3.67
N GLY A 263 7.00 -0.65 -2.75
CA GLY A 263 8.31 -0.19 -2.33
C GLY A 263 8.93 -1.08 -1.26
N ALA A 264 8.12 -1.84 -0.52
CA ALA A 264 8.56 -2.84 0.45
C ALA A 264 7.81 -4.16 0.22
N PRO A 265 8.51 -5.22 -0.22
CA PRO A 265 7.93 -6.53 -0.52
C PRO A 265 7.17 -7.15 0.67
N GLY A 266 6.20 -8.01 0.38
CA GLY A 266 5.71 -9.03 1.32
C GLY A 266 6.79 -10.06 1.71
N HIS A 267 6.41 -11.24 2.18
CA HIS A 267 7.33 -12.34 2.54
C HIS A 267 8.52 -11.96 3.45
N GLN A 268 8.33 -10.99 4.35
CA GLN A 268 9.41 -10.44 5.16
C GLN A 268 10.00 -11.44 6.16
N ALA A 269 9.25 -12.46 6.59
CA ALA A 269 9.74 -13.51 7.47
C ALA A 269 10.69 -14.50 6.77
N ALA A 270 10.76 -14.50 5.44
CA ALA A 270 11.67 -15.36 4.68
C ALA A 270 13.15 -15.13 5.05
N GLY A 271 13.50 -13.91 5.50
CA GLY A 271 14.84 -13.54 5.94
C GLY A 271 15.27 -14.11 7.29
N LEU A 272 14.35 -14.69 8.07
CA LEU A 272 14.66 -15.26 9.38
C LEU A 272 15.68 -16.41 9.24
N PRO A 273 16.75 -16.43 10.06
CA PRO A 273 17.83 -17.40 9.92
C PRO A 273 17.42 -18.81 10.35
N ALA A 274 18.09 -19.82 9.81
CA ALA A 274 17.95 -21.19 10.30
C ALA A 274 18.54 -21.33 11.72
N PRO A 275 17.96 -22.18 12.60
CA PRO A 275 16.78 -23.02 12.38
C PRO A 275 15.46 -22.32 12.73
N LEU A 276 15.44 -20.99 12.88
CA LEU A 276 14.28 -20.24 13.35
C LEU A 276 13.29 -19.89 12.23
N GLY A 277 13.75 -19.78 10.97
CA GLY A 277 12.89 -19.53 9.82
C GLY A 277 13.41 -20.14 8.53
N MET A 278 12.94 -19.62 7.39
CA MET A 278 13.22 -20.17 6.06
C MET A 278 14.69 -20.09 5.62
N ALA A 279 15.48 -19.19 6.21
CA ALA A 279 16.86 -18.89 5.81
C ALA A 279 17.00 -18.55 4.31
N ARG A 280 16.06 -17.75 3.79
CA ARG A 280 16.03 -17.25 2.40
C ARG A 280 16.35 -15.76 2.38
N ALA A 281 16.41 -15.13 1.22
CA ALA A 281 16.42 -13.68 1.13
C ALA A 281 15.09 -13.13 1.67
N ARG A 282 15.18 -12.06 2.46
CA ARG A 282 14.03 -11.29 2.92
C ARG A 282 13.22 -10.83 1.70
N GLY A 283 11.89 -10.96 1.77
CA GLY A 283 10.99 -10.71 0.65
C GLY A 283 10.98 -11.78 -0.46
N ILE A 284 11.71 -12.90 -0.29
CA ILE A 284 11.96 -13.90 -1.34
C ILE A 284 12.68 -13.28 -2.55
N TYR A 285 13.50 -12.27 -2.32
CA TYR A 285 14.38 -11.67 -3.33
C TYR A 285 15.62 -12.55 -3.53
N ASP A 286 15.40 -13.81 -3.93
CA ASP A 286 16.41 -14.85 -4.09
C ASP A 286 16.88 -15.03 -5.54
N ASN A 287 16.21 -14.37 -6.48
CA ASN A 287 16.42 -14.57 -7.90
C ASN A 287 17.77 -14.00 -8.38
N ASN A 288 18.08 -14.34 -9.63
CA ASN A 288 19.20 -13.84 -10.39
C ASN A 288 18.70 -13.38 -11.77
N PRO A 289 19.47 -12.54 -12.49
CA PRO A 289 19.10 -12.12 -13.83
C PRO A 289 18.82 -13.30 -14.77
N SER A 290 17.84 -13.12 -15.63
CA SER A 290 17.45 -14.04 -16.70
C SER A 290 17.55 -13.35 -18.06
N ALA A 291 17.28 -14.08 -19.15
CA ALA A 291 17.21 -13.48 -20.49
C ALA A 291 16.10 -12.42 -20.63
N ASN A 292 15.08 -12.47 -19.78
CA ASN A 292 13.99 -11.50 -19.76
C ASN A 292 14.26 -10.31 -18.82
N SER A 293 15.36 -10.34 -18.07
CA SER A 293 15.66 -9.27 -17.12
C SER A 293 16.26 -8.05 -17.83
N PHE A 294 15.90 -6.86 -17.36
CA PHE A 294 16.48 -5.61 -17.84
C PHE A 294 17.98 -5.57 -17.53
N ALA A 295 18.79 -5.58 -18.59
CA ALA A 295 20.25 -5.72 -18.50
C ALA A 295 20.95 -4.58 -17.74
N GLY A 296 20.31 -3.42 -17.59
CA GLY A 296 20.88 -2.27 -16.89
C GLY A 296 20.87 -2.39 -15.37
N TYR A 297 20.12 -3.34 -14.79
CA TYR A 297 20.05 -3.48 -13.34
C TYR A 297 21.26 -4.22 -12.76
N PRO A 298 21.85 -3.73 -11.65
CA PRO A 298 22.95 -4.41 -10.98
C PRO A 298 22.46 -5.65 -10.22
N LEU A 299 23.36 -6.56 -9.85
CA LEU A 299 22.98 -7.79 -9.13
C LEU A 299 22.35 -7.50 -7.76
N GLU A 300 22.79 -6.40 -7.14
CA GLU A 300 22.27 -5.93 -5.86
C GLU A 300 20.80 -5.48 -5.92
N SER A 301 20.25 -5.26 -7.12
CA SER A 301 18.82 -4.94 -7.29
C SER A 301 17.90 -6.12 -6.99
N TYR A 302 18.42 -7.34 -7.06
CA TYR A 302 17.69 -8.58 -6.79
C TYR A 302 17.65 -8.91 -5.30
N ARG A 303 17.96 -7.96 -4.42
CA ARG A 303 17.94 -8.09 -2.96
C ARG A 303 17.17 -6.93 -2.36
N THR A 304 16.56 -7.17 -1.21
CA THR A 304 15.99 -6.09 -0.41
C THR A 304 17.09 -5.35 0.37
N TRP A 305 16.77 -4.12 0.74
CA TRP A 305 17.64 -3.22 1.49
C TRP A 305 16.83 -2.66 2.65
N GLY A 306 17.07 -3.14 3.87
CA GLY A 306 16.20 -2.81 5.01
C GLY A 306 14.79 -3.38 4.88
N GLY A 307 14.62 -4.44 4.09
CA GLY A 307 13.33 -5.00 3.71
C GLY A 307 12.61 -4.24 2.60
N PHE A 308 13.18 -3.16 2.06
CA PHE A 308 12.62 -2.39 0.94
C PHE A 308 13.19 -2.86 -0.40
N ASP A 309 12.40 -2.74 -1.46
CA ASP A 309 12.84 -2.97 -2.83
C ASP A 309 13.98 -2.01 -3.20
N TRP A 310 14.98 -2.50 -3.93
CA TRP A 310 16.14 -1.71 -4.35
C TRP A 310 15.77 -0.43 -5.11
N MET A 311 14.73 -0.46 -5.94
CA MET A 311 14.24 0.72 -6.68
C MET A 311 13.77 1.84 -5.76
N THR A 312 13.26 1.49 -4.57
CA THR A 312 12.81 2.43 -3.53
C THR A 312 13.95 2.88 -2.61
N ALA A 313 14.77 1.91 -2.19
CA ALA A 313 15.85 2.14 -1.23
C ALA A 313 16.99 2.99 -1.82
N THR A 314 17.20 2.93 -3.13
CA THR A 314 18.28 3.65 -3.81
C THR A 314 17.96 5.12 -3.99
N VAL A 315 18.54 5.97 -3.14
CA VAL A 315 18.49 7.43 -3.32
C VAL A 315 19.23 7.80 -4.62
N GLY A 316 18.53 8.50 -5.52
CA GLY A 316 19.01 8.80 -6.87
C GLY A 316 18.81 7.67 -7.89
N GLY A 317 18.12 6.59 -7.51
CA GLY A 317 17.77 5.47 -8.40
C GLY A 317 16.45 5.67 -9.14
N LEU A 318 15.80 4.56 -9.52
CA LEU A 318 14.66 4.58 -10.43
C LEU A 318 13.48 5.38 -9.89
N TRP A 319 13.12 5.21 -8.61
CA TRP A 319 12.00 5.95 -8.04
C TRP A 319 12.23 7.45 -8.13
N ASP A 320 13.41 7.92 -7.71
CA ASP A 320 13.79 9.34 -7.83
C ASP A 320 13.82 9.81 -9.30
N SER A 321 14.21 8.94 -10.24
CA SER A 321 14.15 9.23 -11.69
C SER A 321 12.71 9.48 -12.17
N LEU A 322 11.75 8.68 -11.70
CA LEU A 322 10.33 8.86 -12.01
C LEU A 322 9.77 10.14 -11.37
N LEU A 323 10.15 10.45 -10.13
CA LEU A 323 9.72 11.66 -9.41
C LEU A 323 10.31 12.95 -10.02
N ALA A 324 11.55 12.89 -10.51
CA ALA A 324 12.23 14.01 -11.18
C ALA A 324 11.53 14.42 -12.48
N GLU A 325 10.72 13.54 -13.08
CA GLU A 325 9.87 13.90 -14.23
C GLU A 325 8.69 14.79 -13.86
N GLY A 326 8.44 15.00 -12.55
CA GLY A 326 7.31 15.78 -12.06
C GLY A 326 5.96 15.07 -12.22
N LYS A 327 5.99 13.74 -12.31
CA LYS A 327 4.80 12.89 -12.51
C LYS A 327 4.57 11.96 -11.30
N PRO A 328 3.31 11.66 -10.96
CA PRO A 328 2.94 10.67 -9.95
C PRO A 328 3.53 9.28 -10.17
N TRP A 329 4.21 8.76 -9.15
CA TRP A 329 4.56 7.34 -9.02
C TRP A 329 4.88 7.00 -7.56
N TRP A 330 4.05 6.18 -6.95
CA TRP A 330 3.97 6.01 -5.50
C TRP A 330 4.56 4.69 -5.02
N ILE A 331 4.96 4.67 -3.75
CA ILE A 331 5.32 3.43 -3.07
C ILE A 331 4.22 2.99 -2.11
N THR A 332 4.07 1.67 -1.98
CA THR A 332 3.27 0.99 -0.95
C THR A 332 4.08 -0.13 -0.29
N ALA A 333 3.51 -0.74 0.74
CA ALA A 333 4.02 -1.96 1.39
C ALA A 333 2.85 -2.91 1.66
N ASN A 334 3.10 -4.22 1.59
CA ASN A 334 2.08 -5.23 1.83
C ASN A 334 2.68 -6.47 2.52
N SER A 335 1.83 -7.45 2.82
CA SER A 335 2.26 -8.70 3.44
C SER A 335 2.58 -9.81 2.44
N ASP A 336 2.01 -9.75 1.24
CA ASP A 336 1.90 -10.85 0.27
C ASP A 336 1.49 -12.15 0.95
N SER A 337 0.44 -12.06 1.79
CA SER A 337 0.10 -13.11 2.74
C SER A 337 -0.58 -14.30 2.08
N HIS A 338 0.12 -15.43 1.99
CA HIS A 338 -0.36 -16.71 1.50
C HIS A 338 -0.27 -17.80 2.58
N ASN A 339 0.90 -17.90 3.19
CA ASN A 339 1.32 -18.90 4.15
C ASN A 339 2.11 -18.22 5.27
N VAL A 340 1.51 -18.10 6.43
CA VAL A 340 2.08 -17.29 7.52
C VAL A 340 3.09 -18.08 8.34
N TYR A 341 4.25 -17.47 8.55
CA TYR A 341 5.31 -17.93 9.44
C TYR A 341 4.76 -18.21 10.84
N ALA A 342 5.15 -19.37 11.35
CA ALA A 342 4.78 -19.88 12.67
C ALA A 342 3.28 -20.08 12.91
N ASP A 343 2.46 -20.08 11.85
CA ASP A 343 1.06 -20.49 11.93
C ASP A 343 0.94 -22.02 12.01
N THR A 344 -0.25 -22.53 12.35
CA THR A 344 -0.52 -23.96 12.54
C THR A 344 -1.51 -24.53 11.53
N ALA A 345 -2.10 -23.69 10.68
CA ALA A 345 -3.04 -24.10 9.67
C ALA A 345 -2.35 -24.85 8.53
N VAL A 346 -3.00 -25.92 8.09
CA VAL A 346 -2.69 -26.63 6.84
C VAL A 346 -3.92 -26.61 5.94
N ARG A 347 -3.73 -26.80 4.63
CA ARG A 347 -4.85 -26.91 3.68
C ARG A 347 -5.79 -28.05 4.11
N GLY A 348 -7.09 -27.84 3.91
CA GLY A 348 -8.09 -28.87 4.17
C GLY A 348 -7.85 -30.13 3.32
N PRO A 349 -8.16 -31.33 3.84
CA PRO A 349 -7.96 -32.57 3.11
C PRO A 349 -8.89 -32.66 1.89
N GLY A 350 -8.43 -33.33 0.83
CA GLY A 350 -9.27 -33.62 -0.35
C GLY A 350 -9.48 -32.45 -1.32
N GLY A 351 -8.78 -31.32 -1.13
CA GLY A 351 -8.85 -30.18 -2.04
C GLY A 351 -8.15 -30.42 -3.38
N ASP A 352 -8.79 -29.98 -4.45
CA ASP A 352 -8.24 -29.92 -5.81
C ASP A 352 -8.50 -28.52 -6.39
N PHE A 353 -7.45 -27.69 -6.39
CA PHE A 353 -7.52 -26.33 -6.92
C PHE A 353 -7.91 -26.32 -8.39
N ASN A 354 -7.33 -27.19 -9.21
CA ASN A 354 -7.55 -27.18 -10.66
C ASN A 354 -8.98 -27.60 -11.02
N ALA A 355 -9.57 -28.52 -10.25
CA ALA A 355 -10.96 -28.89 -10.43
C ALA A 355 -11.94 -27.83 -9.89
N ASN A 356 -11.62 -27.23 -8.73
CA ASN A 356 -12.60 -26.47 -7.96
C ASN A 356 -12.40 -24.94 -7.99
N GLY A 357 -11.25 -24.44 -8.44
CA GLY A 357 -10.85 -23.05 -8.33
C GLY A 357 -10.62 -22.57 -6.89
N ARG A 358 -10.47 -23.51 -5.95
CA ARG A 358 -10.10 -23.27 -4.55
C ARG A 358 -9.63 -24.55 -3.87
N TYR A 359 -8.92 -24.42 -2.76
CA TYR A 359 -8.71 -25.49 -1.78
C TYR A 359 -9.86 -25.57 -0.76
N GLU A 360 -9.93 -26.70 -0.05
CA GLU A 360 -10.83 -26.85 1.10
C GLU A 360 -10.37 -26.01 2.28
N ASP A 361 -11.33 -25.65 3.13
CA ASP A 361 -11.10 -24.83 4.32
C ASP A 361 -9.93 -25.36 5.16
N PRO A 362 -9.04 -24.48 5.64
CA PRO A 362 -7.86 -24.89 6.38
C PRO A 362 -8.25 -25.57 7.71
N VAL A 363 -7.45 -26.55 8.09
CA VAL A 363 -7.60 -27.30 9.35
C VAL A 363 -6.38 -27.12 10.24
N TYR A 364 -6.54 -27.40 11.54
CA TYR A 364 -5.43 -27.38 12.49
C TYR A 364 -4.43 -28.51 12.20
N GLY A 365 -3.19 -28.16 11.89
CA GLY A 365 -2.13 -29.09 11.51
C GLY A 365 -1.36 -29.71 12.67
N GLY A 366 -1.64 -29.34 13.93
CA GLY A 366 -1.01 -29.92 15.11
C GLY A 366 0.44 -29.49 15.39
N LYS A 367 1.01 -28.60 14.56
CA LYS A 367 2.38 -28.09 14.71
C LYS A 367 2.51 -26.71 14.08
N ILE A 368 3.51 -25.96 14.56
CA ILE A 368 3.92 -24.68 13.99
C ILE A 368 4.71 -24.93 12.70
N ASP A 369 4.44 -24.14 11.67
CA ASP A 369 5.19 -24.14 10.42
C ASP A 369 6.14 -22.93 10.32
N ILE A 370 7.42 -23.17 10.61
CA ILE A 370 8.50 -22.17 10.51
C ILE A 370 9.14 -22.13 9.11
N THR A 371 8.64 -22.93 8.15
CA THR A 371 9.16 -22.98 6.77
C THR A 371 8.47 -22.00 5.84
N GLN A 372 7.63 -21.13 6.38
CA GLN A 372 6.88 -20.11 5.63
C GLN A 372 7.46 -18.72 5.85
N GLY A 373 7.24 -17.83 4.87
CA GLY A 373 7.92 -16.54 4.76
C GLY A 373 7.05 -15.33 5.09
N ASP A 374 5.76 -15.53 5.35
CA ASP A 374 4.82 -14.42 5.35
C ASP A 374 4.47 -14.01 6.76
N TYR A 375 4.07 -12.76 6.91
CA TYR A 375 3.32 -12.31 8.07
C TYR A 375 1.85 -12.13 7.69
N TRP A 376 0.97 -12.12 8.69
CA TRP A 376 -0.42 -11.72 8.46
C TRP A 376 -0.50 -10.25 7.99
N PRO A 377 -1.57 -9.84 7.29
CA PRO A 377 -1.80 -8.44 6.94
C PRO A 377 -1.69 -7.54 8.17
N GLY A 378 -0.90 -6.47 8.06
CA GLY A 378 -0.66 -5.50 9.13
C GLY A 378 0.19 -5.98 10.32
N GLN A 379 0.58 -7.26 10.37
CA GLN A 379 1.41 -7.78 11.46
C GLN A 379 2.81 -7.16 11.43
N TYR A 380 3.36 -6.94 10.23
CA TYR A 380 4.70 -6.37 10.05
C TYR A 380 4.67 -5.13 9.13
N SER A 381 4.26 -5.29 7.88
CA SER A 381 4.20 -4.21 6.88
C SER A 381 2.86 -3.47 6.92
N ARG A 382 2.87 -2.15 6.74
CA ARG A 382 1.65 -1.33 6.66
C ARG A 382 1.76 -0.24 5.61
N THR A 383 0.70 -0.05 4.81
CA THR A 383 0.49 1.13 3.97
C THR A 383 -0.50 2.08 4.64
N HIS A 384 -0.08 3.30 4.96
CA HIS A 384 -0.95 4.33 5.54
C HIS A 384 -1.39 5.31 4.48
N VAL A 385 -2.71 5.47 4.32
CA VAL A 385 -3.33 6.31 3.29
C VAL A 385 -4.04 7.49 3.94
N GLY A 386 -3.65 8.71 3.57
CA GLY A 386 -4.36 9.93 3.96
C GLY A 386 -5.66 10.05 3.17
N ALA A 387 -6.77 9.68 3.81
CA ALA A 387 -8.10 9.65 3.23
C ALA A 387 -8.97 10.83 3.70
N ASP A 388 -9.97 11.20 2.89
CA ASP A 388 -10.94 12.26 3.19
C ASP A 388 -12.12 11.78 4.04
N GLY A 389 -12.10 10.50 4.43
CA GLY A 389 -13.12 9.83 5.21
C GLY A 389 -12.91 8.32 5.15
N PHE A 390 -13.78 7.58 5.84
CA PHE A 390 -13.74 6.12 5.84
C PHE A 390 -14.68 5.57 4.75
N SER A 391 -14.15 5.42 3.53
CA SER A 391 -14.88 4.80 2.42
C SER A 391 -13.92 4.23 1.37
N TYR A 392 -14.42 3.29 0.55
CA TYR A 392 -13.67 2.71 -0.56
C TYR A 392 -13.11 3.79 -1.50
N ALA A 393 -13.94 4.76 -1.89
CA ALA A 393 -13.52 5.87 -2.75
C ALA A 393 -12.43 6.74 -2.11
N ALA A 394 -12.56 7.04 -0.81
CA ALA A 394 -11.60 7.88 -0.10
C ALA A 394 -10.21 7.22 0.01
N VAL A 395 -10.15 5.90 0.23
CA VAL A 395 -8.90 5.13 0.20
C VAL A 395 -8.29 5.15 -1.20
N MET A 396 -9.07 4.85 -2.24
CA MET A 396 -8.57 4.84 -3.62
C MET A 396 -8.07 6.22 -4.07
N ASP A 397 -8.79 7.30 -3.72
CA ASP A 397 -8.36 8.67 -3.97
C ASP A 397 -7.11 9.05 -3.17
N GLY A 398 -6.97 8.54 -1.94
CA GLY A 398 -5.77 8.71 -1.12
C GLY A 398 -4.53 8.10 -1.76
N ILE A 399 -4.63 6.83 -2.16
CA ILE A 399 -3.56 6.09 -2.86
C ILE A 399 -3.21 6.81 -4.16
N ARG A 400 -4.22 7.12 -5.00
CA ARG A 400 -4.01 7.80 -6.28
C ARG A 400 -3.33 9.15 -6.14
N ALA A 401 -3.68 9.91 -5.11
CA ALA A 401 -3.08 11.21 -4.83
C ALA A 401 -1.68 11.10 -4.23
N GLY A 402 -1.18 9.90 -3.92
CA GLY A 402 0.14 9.70 -3.33
C GLY A 402 0.21 10.12 -1.86
N ARG A 403 -0.94 10.24 -1.17
CA ARG A 403 -1.01 10.54 0.26
C ARG A 403 -0.67 9.29 1.07
N VAL A 404 0.55 8.80 0.92
CA VAL A 404 0.99 7.50 1.42
C VAL A 404 2.32 7.61 2.14
N TRP A 405 2.39 6.94 3.29
CA TRP A 405 3.64 6.52 3.91
C TRP A 405 3.51 5.07 4.34
N VAL A 406 4.64 4.39 4.47
CA VAL A 406 4.70 2.95 4.75
C VAL A 406 5.69 2.71 5.87
N ASP A 407 5.46 1.67 6.65
CA ASP A 407 6.39 1.29 7.72
C ASP A 407 6.44 -0.22 7.97
N HIS A 408 7.56 -0.62 8.55
CA HIS A 408 7.80 -1.96 9.06
C HIS A 408 7.76 -1.98 10.59
N GLY A 409 7.18 -3.04 11.14
CA GLY A 409 7.25 -3.38 12.55
C GLY A 409 6.65 -2.35 13.50
N GLN A 410 5.74 -1.50 13.01
CA GLN A 410 5.13 -0.40 13.75
C GLN A 410 6.15 0.60 14.31
N LEU A 411 7.23 0.86 13.55
CA LEU A 411 8.32 1.76 13.95
C LEU A 411 7.80 3.15 14.37
N VAL A 412 6.79 3.65 13.66
CA VAL A 412 6.10 4.90 13.98
C VAL A 412 4.59 4.69 14.03
N SER A 413 3.92 5.48 14.85
CA SER A 413 2.45 5.44 14.99
C SER A 413 1.74 6.47 14.10
N GLY A 414 2.46 7.46 13.58
CA GLY A 414 1.88 8.48 12.71
C GLY A 414 2.92 9.44 12.14
N LEU A 415 2.58 10.03 10.99
CA LEU A 415 3.44 10.96 10.25
C LEU A 415 2.59 12.08 9.64
N ASP A 416 2.88 13.34 9.99
CA ASP A 416 2.32 14.54 9.34
C ASP A 416 3.46 15.34 8.71
N VAL A 417 3.50 15.36 7.38
CA VAL A 417 4.52 16.05 6.58
C VAL A 417 3.90 17.27 5.93
N ARG A 418 4.48 18.44 6.17
CA ARG A 418 4.03 19.68 5.54
C ARG A 418 5.19 20.46 4.99
N VAL A 419 5.04 20.91 3.75
CA VAL A 419 5.93 21.89 3.14
C VAL A 419 5.17 23.22 3.07
N LEU A 420 5.73 24.27 3.67
CA LEU A 420 5.07 25.56 3.86
C LEU A 420 5.86 26.68 3.17
N GLY A 421 5.16 27.61 2.51
CA GLY A 421 5.75 28.77 1.86
C GLY A 421 4.71 29.71 1.27
N GLY A 422 4.96 31.02 1.29
CA GLY A 422 4.07 32.01 0.68
C GLY A 422 2.62 32.00 1.22
N GLY A 423 2.45 31.65 2.52
CA GLY A 423 1.14 31.54 3.17
C GLY A 423 0.34 30.27 2.81
N ARG A 424 0.94 29.33 2.09
CA ARG A 424 0.33 28.05 1.67
C ARG A 424 1.13 26.87 2.22
N TRP A 425 0.54 25.68 2.14
CA TRP A 425 1.22 24.44 2.44
C TRP A 425 0.75 23.31 1.54
N ALA A 426 1.57 22.26 1.41
CA ALA A 426 1.24 20.99 0.77
C ALA A 426 1.76 19.82 1.62
N THR A 427 1.25 18.62 1.39
CA THR A 427 1.64 17.37 2.07
C THR A 427 1.84 16.24 1.05
N LEU A 428 2.07 15.02 1.53
CA LEU A 428 2.46 13.83 0.74
C LEU A 428 1.64 13.68 -0.54
N GLY A 429 2.33 13.44 -1.65
CA GLY A 429 1.80 13.34 -3.01
C GLY A 429 1.36 14.66 -3.65
N GLY A 430 1.28 15.74 -2.86
CA GLY A 430 0.90 17.08 -3.32
C GLY A 430 2.07 17.94 -3.79
N ALA A 431 1.72 19.13 -4.31
CA ALA A 431 2.68 20.10 -4.82
C ALA A 431 2.42 21.52 -4.25
N LEU A 432 3.41 22.08 -3.57
CA LEU A 432 3.40 23.47 -3.11
C LEU A 432 3.80 24.40 -4.26
N HIS A 433 2.84 25.19 -4.76
CA HIS A 433 3.10 26.23 -5.75
C HIS A 433 3.37 27.58 -5.09
N VAL A 434 4.54 28.17 -5.35
CA VAL A 434 5.01 29.43 -4.75
C VAL A 434 5.64 30.35 -5.79
N ARG A 435 5.86 31.62 -5.44
CA ARG A 435 6.66 32.53 -6.28
C ARG A 435 8.13 32.13 -6.21
N LYS A 436 8.88 32.29 -7.30
CA LYS A 436 10.35 32.21 -7.26
C LYS A 436 10.94 33.08 -6.13
N GLY A 437 11.94 32.56 -5.44
CA GLY A 437 12.62 33.22 -4.32
C GLY A 437 11.86 33.15 -2.98
N THR A 438 10.71 32.46 -2.92
CA THR A 438 9.95 32.24 -1.68
C THR A 438 10.75 31.35 -0.74
N ASN A 439 10.82 31.73 0.54
CA ASN A 439 11.35 30.84 1.57
C ASN A 439 10.36 29.70 1.86
N VAL A 440 10.85 28.46 1.78
CA VAL A 440 10.08 27.26 2.02
C VAL A 440 10.66 26.47 3.19
N THR A 441 9.78 25.95 4.03
CA THR A 441 10.14 25.15 5.21
C THR A 441 9.38 23.83 5.15
N LEU A 442 10.08 22.73 5.39
CA LEU A 442 9.50 21.43 5.68
C LEU A 442 9.34 21.27 7.19
N THR A 443 8.16 20.90 7.64
CA THR A 443 7.89 20.47 9.02
C THR A 443 7.38 19.04 9.01
N VAL A 444 7.88 18.22 9.92
CA VAL A 444 7.49 16.82 10.06
C VAL A 444 7.13 16.57 11.52
N ASP A 445 5.89 16.18 11.78
CA ASP A 445 5.49 15.66 13.08
C ASP A 445 5.45 14.13 13.01
N VAL A 446 6.32 13.50 13.79
CA VAL A 446 6.41 12.03 13.90
C VAL A 446 5.82 11.62 15.23
N ALA A 447 4.74 10.85 15.22
CA ALA A 447 4.28 10.13 16.40
C ALA A 447 5.09 8.84 16.53
N LEU A 448 5.92 8.77 17.57
CA LEU A 448 6.75 7.61 17.87
C LEU A 448 5.88 6.42 18.29
N ALA A 449 6.45 5.21 18.30
CA ALA A 449 5.75 4.01 18.71
C ALA A 449 5.05 4.19 20.07
N GLY A 450 3.72 4.02 20.08
CA GLY A 450 2.91 4.17 21.29
C GLY A 450 2.87 2.93 22.19
N GLY A 451 3.61 1.87 21.85
CA GLY A 451 3.69 0.63 22.61
C GLY A 451 4.35 -0.51 21.83
N PRO A 452 4.29 -1.74 22.37
CA PRO A 452 4.88 -2.90 21.71
C PRO A 452 4.26 -3.21 20.35
N ASN A 453 5.10 -3.57 19.39
CA ASN A 453 4.70 -4.12 18.10
C ASN A 453 4.34 -5.62 18.22
N TRP A 454 4.09 -6.29 17.10
CA TRP A 454 3.69 -7.71 17.09
C TRP A 454 4.83 -8.70 17.39
N ALA A 455 6.08 -8.25 17.52
CA ALA A 455 7.16 -9.03 18.13
C ALA A 455 7.21 -8.86 19.67
N GLY A 456 6.38 -8.01 20.25
CA GLY A 456 6.29 -7.81 21.70
C GLY A 456 7.27 -6.75 22.25
N PHE A 457 7.93 -5.99 21.39
CA PHE A 457 8.89 -4.95 21.77
C PHE A 457 8.43 -3.58 21.28
N THR A 458 8.70 -2.52 22.04
CA THR A 458 8.47 -1.15 21.57
C THR A 458 9.61 -0.77 20.63
N PRO A 459 9.37 -0.57 19.34
CA PRO A 459 10.42 -0.14 18.42
C PRO A 459 10.82 1.32 18.71
N GLU A 460 12.10 1.62 18.57
CA GLU A 460 12.64 2.95 18.78
C GLU A 460 13.06 3.53 17.43
N LEU A 461 12.51 4.68 17.08
CA LEU A 461 12.97 5.43 15.90
C LEU A 461 14.27 6.13 16.28
N ALA A 462 15.37 5.83 15.58
CA ALA A 462 16.68 6.41 15.85
C ALA A 462 17.00 7.58 14.92
N ARG A 463 16.61 7.50 13.64
CA ARG A 463 16.95 8.52 12.64
C ARG A 463 15.83 8.79 11.65
N VAL A 464 15.70 10.05 11.23
CA VAL A 464 14.88 10.46 10.08
C VAL A 464 15.74 11.24 9.09
N ASP A 465 15.73 10.80 7.83
CA ASP A 465 16.42 11.42 6.71
C ASP A 465 15.44 12.24 5.86
N VAL A 466 15.87 13.45 5.48
CA VAL A 466 15.25 14.26 4.43
C VAL A 466 16.04 14.05 3.15
N ILE A 467 15.35 13.54 2.14
CA ILE A 467 15.89 13.33 0.79
C ILE A 467 15.29 14.38 -0.12
N GLN A 468 16.13 15.06 -0.91
CA GLN A 468 15.70 16.10 -1.84
C GLN A 468 16.30 15.82 -3.21
N GLY A 469 15.48 15.98 -4.26
CA GLY A 469 15.91 15.92 -5.66
C GLY A 469 15.27 17.01 -6.50
N ASP A 470 15.83 17.24 -7.68
CA ASP A 470 15.35 18.27 -8.61
C ASP A 470 14.26 17.70 -9.50
N VAL A 471 13.27 18.52 -9.86
CA VAL A 471 12.34 18.16 -10.93
C VAL A 471 12.92 18.68 -12.25
N THR A 472 13.40 17.76 -13.06
CA THR A 472 14.06 18.01 -14.35
C THR A 472 13.11 17.89 -15.54
N GLY A 473 11.93 17.30 -15.33
CA GLY A 473 10.98 16.98 -16.39
C GLY A 473 11.29 15.64 -17.07
N PRO A 474 10.52 15.27 -18.12
CA PRO A 474 10.62 13.97 -18.77
C PRO A 474 12.03 13.65 -19.25
N VAL A 475 12.45 12.39 -19.06
CA VAL A 475 13.74 11.88 -19.56
C VAL A 475 13.70 11.70 -21.08
N GLY A 476 14.83 11.91 -21.74
CA GLY A 476 14.98 11.67 -23.18
C GLY A 476 15.05 10.18 -23.52
N ASP A 477 15.81 9.43 -22.72
CA ASP A 477 15.87 7.97 -22.77
C ASP A 477 14.94 7.38 -21.72
N LYS A 478 13.95 6.59 -22.15
CA LYS A 478 12.95 5.96 -21.27
C LYS A 478 13.54 4.90 -20.35
N ASP A 479 14.74 4.40 -20.64
CA ASP A 479 15.49 3.48 -19.79
C ASP A 479 16.33 4.19 -18.71
N THR A 480 16.29 5.52 -18.66
CA THR A 480 16.95 6.26 -17.57
C THR A 480 16.35 5.86 -16.22
N PHE A 481 17.18 5.30 -15.34
CA PHE A 481 16.78 4.93 -13.96
C PHE A 481 17.59 5.66 -12.89
N THR A 482 18.20 6.80 -13.22
CA THR A 482 18.94 7.62 -12.26
C THR A 482 18.39 9.05 -12.18
N ALA A 483 18.59 9.68 -11.02
CA ALA A 483 18.29 11.08 -10.72
C ALA A 483 19.48 11.71 -9.99
N PRO A 484 20.47 12.27 -10.72
CA PRO A 484 21.77 12.66 -10.15
C PRO A 484 21.74 13.74 -9.07
N THR A 485 20.63 14.48 -8.94
CA THR A 485 20.47 15.56 -7.97
C THR A 485 19.86 15.09 -6.66
N ALA A 486 19.24 13.90 -6.64
CA ALA A 486 18.63 13.35 -5.45
C ALA A 486 19.68 12.89 -4.44
N LYS A 487 19.57 13.34 -3.20
CA LYS A 487 20.46 12.96 -2.10
C LYS A 487 19.83 13.17 -0.73
N VAL A 488 20.38 12.52 0.28
CA VAL A 488 20.10 12.86 1.68
C VAL A 488 20.69 14.24 1.97
N VAL A 489 19.83 15.22 2.26
CA VAL A 489 20.24 16.61 2.53
C VAL A 489 20.29 16.94 4.02
N LYS A 490 19.61 16.14 4.84
CA LYS A 490 19.62 16.28 6.29
C LYS A 490 19.22 14.97 6.97
N SER A 491 19.95 14.60 8.01
CA SER A 491 19.56 13.56 8.96
C SER A 491 19.29 14.18 10.33
N TYR A 492 18.26 13.67 11.00
CA TYR A 492 17.89 14.01 12.37
C TYR A 492 18.01 12.75 13.22
N GLU A 493 18.85 12.80 14.24
CA GLU A 493 18.86 11.79 15.30
C GLU A 493 17.69 12.04 16.24
N ILE A 494 17.05 10.97 16.69
CA ILE A 494 15.84 10.99 17.50
C ILE A 494 16.18 10.40 18.87
N ASP A 495 16.45 11.28 19.82
CA ASP A 495 16.71 10.92 21.22
C ASP A 495 15.46 11.13 22.06
N LYS A 496 14.38 10.45 21.67
CA LYS A 496 13.11 10.47 22.40
C LYS A 496 12.43 9.11 22.31
N PRO A 497 12.02 8.49 23.44
CA PRO A 497 11.49 7.13 23.44
C PRO A 497 9.99 7.04 23.12
N SER A 498 9.22 8.13 23.25
CA SER A 498 7.76 8.10 23.05
C SER A 498 7.15 9.50 22.80
N GLY A 499 5.88 9.52 22.39
CA GLY A 499 5.14 10.73 22.09
C GLY A 499 5.46 11.29 20.71
N THR A 500 5.33 12.60 20.51
CA THR A 500 5.56 13.24 19.20
C THR A 500 6.90 13.98 19.17
N VAL A 501 7.59 13.92 18.03
CA VAL A 501 8.78 14.73 17.71
C VAL A 501 8.47 15.60 16.50
N ARG A 502 8.81 16.89 16.58
CA ARG A 502 8.72 17.82 15.45
C ARG A 502 10.10 18.07 14.87
N LEU A 503 10.26 17.78 13.59
CA LEU A 503 11.45 18.09 12.81
C LEU A 503 11.17 19.29 11.90
N THR A 504 12.19 20.10 11.64
CA THR A 504 12.06 21.26 10.74
C THR A 504 13.31 21.39 9.89
N TYR A 505 13.11 21.40 8.57
CA TYR A 505 14.16 21.58 7.57
C TYR A 505 13.88 22.83 6.74
N GLN A 506 14.86 23.71 6.64
CA GLN A 506 14.76 24.92 5.82
C GLN A 506 15.23 24.60 4.42
N LEU A 507 14.28 24.50 3.47
CA LEU A 507 14.62 24.40 2.04
C LEU A 507 15.21 25.74 1.55
N GLY A 508 14.92 26.83 2.25
CA GLY A 508 15.40 28.16 1.92
C GLY A 508 14.63 28.76 0.75
N ARG A 509 15.28 29.66 0.02
CA ARG A 509 14.69 30.29 -1.18
C ARG A 509 14.66 29.28 -2.32
N VAL A 510 13.46 29.00 -2.82
CA VAL A 510 13.28 28.08 -3.94
C VAL A 510 13.13 28.84 -5.25
N ASP A 511 14.05 28.60 -6.17
CA ASP A 511 14.08 29.24 -7.51
C ASP A 511 13.90 28.24 -8.66
N ARG A 512 13.91 26.95 -8.33
CA ARG A 512 13.72 25.84 -9.28
C ARG A 512 12.81 24.75 -8.69
N PRO A 513 12.07 24.02 -9.53
CA PRO A 513 11.28 22.86 -9.12
C PRO A 513 12.11 21.78 -8.43
N LEU A 514 11.58 21.25 -7.33
CA LEU A 514 12.20 20.17 -6.55
C LEU A 514 11.13 19.29 -5.90
N TYR A 515 11.53 18.17 -5.33
CA TYR A 515 10.72 17.38 -4.42
C TYR A 515 11.51 17.02 -3.16
N VAL A 516 10.78 16.76 -2.08
CA VAL A 516 11.32 16.23 -0.82
C VAL A 516 10.57 14.97 -0.41
N ARG A 517 11.27 13.96 0.04
CA ARG A 517 10.70 12.73 0.63
C ARG A 517 11.46 12.36 1.91
N LEU A 518 10.84 11.55 2.74
CA LEU A 518 11.42 11.11 4.00
C LEU A 518 11.59 9.60 4.03
N ARG A 519 12.60 9.16 4.78
CA ARG A 519 12.66 7.83 5.36
C ARG A 519 13.13 7.92 6.81
N GLY A 520 12.86 6.90 7.61
CA GLY A 520 13.47 6.77 8.94
C GLY A 520 13.73 5.32 9.31
N THR A 521 14.54 5.12 10.34
CA THR A 521 15.08 3.81 10.73
C THR A 521 15.23 3.68 12.24
N ASP A 522 15.18 2.45 12.73
CA ASP A 522 15.63 2.07 14.08
C ASP A 522 17.15 2.16 14.28
N GLY A 523 17.91 2.38 13.20
CA GLY A 523 19.36 2.57 13.23
C GLY A 523 20.17 1.29 13.40
N ASN A 524 19.53 0.11 13.44
CA ASN A 524 20.21 -1.15 13.73
C ASN A 524 21.08 -1.66 12.59
N ARG A 525 20.65 -1.44 11.33
CA ARG A 525 21.39 -1.84 10.13
C ARG A 525 21.39 -0.71 9.11
N SER A 526 22.52 -0.03 8.98
CA SER A 526 22.72 1.02 7.97
C SER A 526 24.03 0.81 7.20
N GLY A 527 24.10 1.34 5.99
CA GLY A 527 25.28 1.29 5.13
C GLY A 527 25.31 2.47 4.16
N VAL A 528 26.39 2.61 3.42
CA VAL A 528 26.46 3.59 2.34
C VAL A 528 25.52 3.15 1.22
N GLY A 529 24.66 4.05 0.75
CA GLY A 529 23.70 3.74 -0.30
C GLY A 529 24.39 3.45 -1.65
N PRO A 530 23.70 2.79 -2.60
CA PRO A 530 24.32 2.29 -3.84
C PRO A 530 24.99 3.38 -4.71
N MET A 531 24.53 4.62 -4.60
CA MET A 531 25.08 5.77 -5.34
C MET A 531 26.24 6.49 -4.60
N GLY A 532 26.71 5.93 -3.49
CA GLY A 532 27.87 6.40 -2.73
C GLY A 532 27.54 7.36 -1.58
N ALA A 533 28.53 7.55 -0.69
CA ALA A 533 28.33 8.26 0.58
C ALA A 533 28.00 9.76 0.44
N ALA A 534 28.32 10.35 -0.71
CA ALA A 534 27.95 11.74 -1.01
C ALA A 534 26.45 11.91 -1.33
N VAL A 535 25.80 10.83 -1.77
CA VAL A 535 24.36 10.77 -2.06
C VAL A 535 23.61 10.27 -0.83
N ASP A 536 24.10 9.18 -0.25
CA ASP A 536 23.48 8.52 0.89
C ASP A 536 24.55 7.91 1.81
N PRO A 537 24.97 8.63 2.87
CA PRO A 537 26.05 8.18 3.75
C PRO A 537 25.63 7.04 4.71
N ALA A 538 24.33 6.87 4.96
CA ALA A 538 23.79 5.95 5.95
C ALA A 538 22.36 5.53 5.56
N GLY A 539 22.23 4.90 4.40
CA GLY A 539 21.00 4.25 3.94
C GLY A 539 20.78 2.89 4.57
N PRO A 540 19.71 2.17 4.17
CA PRO A 540 19.58 0.77 4.53
C PRO A 540 20.78 -0.02 4.02
N ALA A 541 21.23 -1.01 4.80
CA ALA A 541 22.19 -1.99 4.32
C ALA A 541 21.47 -3.05 3.48
N ILE A 542 22.18 -3.67 2.53
CA ILE A 542 21.67 -4.83 1.80
C ILE A 542 21.35 -5.96 2.78
N ASP A 543 20.19 -6.59 2.61
CA ASP A 543 19.80 -7.73 3.43
C ASP A 543 20.69 -8.94 3.11
N VAL A 544 21.18 -9.61 4.14
CA VAL A 544 22.01 -10.81 4.00
C VAL A 544 21.10 -12.01 3.81
N VAL A 545 21.29 -12.76 2.72
CA VAL A 545 20.50 -13.96 2.42
C VAL A 545 20.59 -14.95 3.57
N GLY A 546 19.44 -15.32 4.13
CA GLY A 546 19.32 -16.24 5.25
C GLY A 546 19.76 -15.70 6.61
N ASP A 547 20.06 -14.40 6.73
CA ASP A 547 20.41 -13.73 7.99
C ASP A 547 19.93 -12.27 7.98
N ALA A 548 18.64 -12.09 7.73
CA ALA A 548 17.98 -10.79 7.67
C ALA A 548 16.70 -10.82 8.50
N ASP A 549 16.85 -10.88 9.83
CA ASP A 549 15.72 -10.83 10.77
C ASP A 549 14.95 -9.50 10.61
N PRO A 550 13.69 -9.53 10.13
CA PRO A 550 12.94 -8.32 9.82
C PRO A 550 12.63 -7.47 11.07
N TRP A 551 12.60 -8.05 12.27
CA TRP A 551 12.28 -7.31 13.50
C TRP A 551 13.46 -6.53 14.06
N ARG A 552 14.66 -6.74 13.52
CA ARG A 552 15.91 -6.06 13.93
C ARG A 552 16.35 -4.99 12.93
N ASP A 553 15.52 -4.69 11.94
CA ASP A 553 15.85 -3.78 10.85
C ASP A 553 14.57 -3.13 10.31
N LEU A 554 14.10 -2.15 11.06
CA LEU A 554 12.85 -1.44 10.82
C LEU A 554 13.09 -0.11 10.12
N TRP A 555 12.25 0.14 9.11
CA TRP A 555 12.26 1.37 8.33
C TRP A 555 10.84 1.87 8.08
N PHE A 556 10.72 3.18 7.88
CA PHE A 556 9.54 3.80 7.28
C PHE A 556 9.95 4.67 6.09
N TYR A 557 9.09 4.79 5.09
CA TYR A 557 9.28 5.66 3.93
C TYR A 557 8.00 6.46 3.67
N SER A 558 8.15 7.65 3.08
CA SER A 558 7.00 8.48 2.66
C SER A 558 7.10 8.83 1.18
N ASN A 559 5.95 8.96 0.53
CA ASN A 559 5.87 9.58 -0.79
C ASN A 559 6.35 11.05 -0.75
N PRO A 560 6.72 11.64 -1.89
CA PRO A 560 7.29 12.99 -1.89
C PRO A 560 6.23 14.08 -1.73
N VAL A 561 6.69 15.29 -1.42
CA VAL A 561 5.98 16.55 -1.66
C VAL A 561 6.79 17.36 -2.68
N TRP A 562 6.14 17.86 -3.73
CA TRP A 562 6.78 18.75 -4.69
C TRP A 562 6.74 20.21 -4.23
N VAL A 563 7.75 20.98 -4.65
CA VAL A 563 7.79 22.44 -4.53
C VAL A 563 8.06 23.03 -5.90
N LEU A 564 7.08 23.77 -6.41
CA LEU A 564 7.05 24.27 -7.78
C LEU A 564 7.04 25.80 -7.75
N PRO A 565 8.21 26.45 -7.86
CA PRO A 565 8.31 27.89 -7.97
C PRO A 565 7.96 28.34 -9.39
N SER A 566 7.01 29.26 -9.49
CA SER A 566 6.53 29.88 -10.75
C SER A 566 6.77 31.38 -10.77
#